data_AF-A0A7G8VUZ2-F1
#
_entry.id   AF-A0A7G8VUZ2-F1
#
_cell.length_a   1.000
_cell.length_b   1.000
_cell.length_c   1.000
_cell.angle_alpha   90.00
_cell.angle_beta   90.00
_cell.angle_gamma   90.00
#
_symmetry.space_group_name_H-M   'P 1'
#
loop_
_entity.id
_entity.type
_entity.pdbx_description
1 polymer ?
#
loop_
_entity_poly.entity_id
_entity_poly.type
_entity_poly.pdbx_seq_one_letter_code
_entity_poly.pdbx_strand_id
1 'polypeptide(L)'
;MLQKVVRSTVIDAPIERVWAVLRDFNSHAEWHAVVESSRIEGNDRGDQVGCVRSFTLKDGNRIREQLLTLSDNDHKSTYCIVEATLPLQRYVATLTLKPVTDGRRTFWHWESTFGTPPGRERELRETVAQGVYEAGFVNLRRYLQQGGDLHRGGNTTSSLPRALPVSTRRVGVSHYGGPDVLQPQSGEAAAPRAGEVRIQQRAIGINFIDVYLRRGWIPSMLPVSGESPGVPGMEAAGGVLDVGENVHGFFAGDRVAYLGPVPGAYCGVRSVPAEWVVRLPPAIEDDVAAALLLKGITADYLLHDLGRVQRGTRILVHAAAGGVGLLLCAWARHLGATVVGTVSSEAKARVARDHGCEHVIVTRDYRFADAVQHACGGVDLLIDGLGEAARDENLASLASRGHWISLGQASGALTALSSDTLGAKSLSFSRPVVFDYVSAPGQLADRAQRVWNALADGVIKRPVIERFSLESAAQAHARLESRGSVGALVLVT
;
A
#
# COMPACT_ATOMS: atom_id res chain seq x y z
N MET A 1 14.18 -30.50 38.12
CA MET A 1 13.62 -30.69 36.76
C MET A 1 12.52 -29.65 36.56
N LEU A 2 12.41 -29.02 35.38
CA LEU A 2 11.30 -28.09 35.12
C LEU A 2 9.99 -28.88 35.07
N GLN A 3 8.98 -28.40 35.79
CA GLN A 3 7.61 -28.86 35.70
C GLN A 3 6.97 -28.23 34.46
N LYS A 4 6.10 -28.99 33.78
CA LYS A 4 5.26 -28.50 32.68
C LYS A 4 3.79 -28.75 33.03
N VAL A 5 2.97 -27.72 32.91
CA VAL A 5 1.51 -27.79 33.07
C VAL A 5 0.86 -27.35 31.78
N VAL A 6 -0.12 -28.13 31.32
CA VAL A 6 -0.93 -27.80 30.14
C VAL A 6 -2.39 -28.03 30.51
N ARG A 7 -3.25 -27.05 30.20
CA ARG A 7 -4.70 -27.14 30.34
C ARG A 7 -5.37 -26.48 29.14
N SER A 8 -6.56 -26.98 28.79
CA SER A 8 -7.36 -26.38 27.74
C SER A 8 -8.84 -26.52 28.02
N THR A 9 -9.64 -25.65 27.43
CA THR A 9 -11.11 -25.69 27.50
C THR A 9 -11.72 -25.13 26.22
N VAL A 10 -13.02 -25.40 26.02
CA VAL A 10 -13.86 -24.60 25.13
C VAL A 10 -14.64 -23.58 25.97
N ILE A 11 -14.78 -22.36 25.42
CA ILE A 11 -15.59 -21.27 25.96
C ILE A 11 -16.73 -21.02 24.96
N ASP A 12 -17.96 -20.97 25.46
CA ASP A 12 -19.17 -20.74 24.64
C ASP A 12 -19.36 -19.25 24.30
N ALA A 13 -18.34 -18.68 23.65
CA ALA A 13 -18.33 -17.33 23.12
C ALA A 13 -17.40 -17.24 21.89
N PRO A 14 -17.67 -16.30 20.95
CA PRO A 14 -16.77 -16.04 19.82
C PRO A 14 -15.37 -15.61 20.27
N ILE A 15 -14.36 -15.92 19.47
CA ILE A 15 -12.95 -15.68 19.82
C ILE A 15 -12.65 -14.20 20.06
N GLU A 16 -13.32 -13.32 19.32
CA GLU A 16 -13.17 -11.87 19.44
C GLU A 16 -13.62 -11.39 20.82
N ARG A 17 -14.70 -11.97 21.35
CA ARG A 17 -15.26 -11.64 22.66
C ARG A 17 -14.38 -12.16 23.80
N VAL A 18 -13.87 -13.38 23.67
CA VAL A 18 -12.95 -13.97 24.67
C VAL A 18 -11.62 -13.23 24.67
N TRP A 19 -11.09 -12.93 23.48
CA TRP A 19 -9.83 -12.22 23.33
C TRP A 19 -9.91 -10.79 23.83
N ALA A 20 -11.02 -10.07 23.60
CA ALA A 20 -11.18 -8.71 24.14
C ALA A 20 -10.95 -8.63 25.67
N VAL A 21 -11.30 -9.68 26.42
CA VAL A 21 -11.03 -9.78 27.85
C VAL A 21 -9.58 -10.18 28.14
N LEU A 22 -9.07 -11.23 27.49
CA LEU A 22 -7.75 -11.79 27.77
C LEU A 22 -6.57 -10.99 27.18
N ARG A 23 -6.84 -10.16 26.18
CA ARG A 23 -5.87 -9.27 25.53
C ARG A 23 -5.36 -8.19 26.48
N ASP A 24 -6.24 -7.67 27.35
CA ASP A 24 -5.81 -6.78 28.43
C ASP A 24 -5.10 -7.62 29.49
N PHE A 25 -3.76 -7.53 29.50
CA PHE A 25 -2.93 -8.21 30.49
C PHE A 25 -3.20 -7.72 31.91
N ASN A 26 -4.07 -6.73 32.18
CA ASN A 26 -4.48 -6.36 33.54
C ASN A 26 -5.88 -6.84 33.95
N SER A 27 -6.63 -7.51 33.07
CA SER A 27 -8.06 -7.80 33.30
C SER A 27 -8.35 -8.83 34.41
N HIS A 28 -7.34 -9.49 34.98
CA HIS A 28 -7.53 -10.57 35.95
C HIS A 28 -8.41 -10.21 37.14
N ALA A 29 -8.32 -8.99 37.69
CA ALA A 29 -9.13 -8.60 38.84
C ALA A 29 -10.64 -8.51 38.50
N GLU A 30 -10.98 -8.36 37.22
CA GLU A 30 -12.37 -8.20 36.77
C GLU A 30 -13.11 -9.53 36.70
N TRP A 31 -12.41 -10.62 36.36
CA TRP A 31 -13.04 -11.90 36.09
C TRP A 31 -12.45 -13.06 36.88
N HIS A 32 -11.23 -12.96 37.43
CA HIS A 32 -10.59 -14.06 38.13
C HIS A 32 -10.80 -13.97 39.64
N ALA A 33 -11.76 -14.72 40.19
CA ALA A 33 -12.29 -14.54 41.54
C ALA A 33 -11.28 -14.62 42.71
N VAL A 34 -10.10 -15.24 42.52
CA VAL A 34 -9.03 -15.29 43.54
C VAL A 34 -8.12 -14.06 43.54
N VAL A 35 -8.18 -13.22 42.50
CA VAL A 35 -7.41 -11.97 42.43
C VAL A 35 -8.21 -10.89 43.17
N GLU A 36 -7.60 -10.31 44.19
CA GLU A 36 -8.21 -9.24 44.98
C GLU A 36 -7.98 -7.87 44.32
N SER A 37 -6.76 -7.61 43.86
CA SER A 37 -6.40 -6.37 43.18
C SER A 37 -5.31 -6.61 42.14
N SER A 38 -5.33 -5.84 41.06
CA SER A 38 -4.36 -5.92 39.97
C SER A 38 -4.08 -4.54 39.38
N ARG A 39 -2.80 -4.23 39.10
CA ARG A 39 -2.40 -3.01 38.41
C ARG A 39 -1.21 -3.26 37.49
N ILE A 40 -1.10 -2.47 36.43
CA ILE A 40 0.15 -2.32 35.66
C ILE A 40 1.06 -1.36 36.43
N GLU A 41 2.34 -1.70 36.53
CA GLU A 41 3.37 -0.84 37.12
C GLU A 41 3.75 0.29 36.15
N GLY A 42 4.03 1.48 36.69
CA GLY A 42 4.35 2.66 35.87
C GLY A 42 3.12 3.22 35.15
N ASN A 43 3.36 3.78 33.96
CA ASN A 43 2.32 4.35 33.09
C ASN A 43 2.09 3.50 31.83
N ASP A 44 2.51 2.23 31.85
CA ASP A 44 2.37 1.32 30.73
C ASP A 44 0.93 0.86 30.54
N ARG A 45 0.59 0.44 29.32
CA ARG A 45 -0.72 -0.14 29.00
C ARG A 45 -0.72 -1.65 29.25
N GLY A 46 -1.88 -2.20 29.60
CA GLY A 46 -2.08 -3.64 29.77
C GLY A 46 -1.87 -4.47 28.50
N ASP A 47 -1.76 -3.86 27.32
CA ASP A 47 -1.50 -4.54 26.04
C ASP A 47 -0.09 -4.27 25.49
N GLN A 48 0.78 -3.61 26.27
CA GLN A 48 2.14 -3.27 25.85
C GLN A 48 3.12 -4.39 26.23
N VAL A 49 3.77 -5.01 25.24
CA VAL A 49 4.86 -5.97 25.50
C VAL A 49 5.94 -5.31 26.35
N GLY A 50 6.36 -6.02 27.40
CA GLY A 50 7.31 -5.54 28.41
C GLY A 50 6.66 -4.96 29.66
N CYS A 51 5.35 -4.65 29.65
CA CYS A 51 4.66 -4.13 30.84
C CYS A 51 4.65 -5.17 31.96
N VAL A 52 4.68 -4.68 33.21
CA VAL A 52 4.65 -5.52 34.41
C VAL A 52 3.31 -5.34 35.12
N ARG A 53 2.57 -6.43 35.27
CA ARG A 53 1.39 -6.49 36.14
C ARG A 53 1.80 -6.93 37.53
N SER A 54 1.41 -6.17 38.56
CA SER A 54 1.49 -6.58 39.96
C SER A 54 0.08 -6.80 40.51
N PHE A 55 -0.18 -7.99 41.04
CA PHE A 55 -1.48 -8.34 41.63
C PHE A 55 -1.35 -9.11 42.94
N THR A 56 -2.41 -9.02 43.75
CA THR A 56 -2.51 -9.68 45.05
C THR A 56 -3.67 -10.67 45.01
N LEU A 57 -3.43 -11.87 45.51
CA LEU A 57 -4.43 -12.90 45.69
C LEU A 57 -5.13 -12.71 47.04
N LYS A 58 -6.37 -13.20 47.15
CA LYS A 58 -7.17 -13.11 48.40
C LYS A 58 -6.57 -13.81 49.61
N ASP A 59 -5.60 -14.69 49.40
CA ASP A 59 -4.84 -15.36 50.46
C ASP A 59 -3.60 -14.56 50.93
N GLY A 60 -3.40 -13.35 50.38
CA GLY A 60 -2.29 -12.45 50.69
C GLY A 60 -1.04 -12.67 49.83
N ASN A 61 -1.00 -13.69 48.96
CA ASN A 61 0.14 -13.90 48.07
C ASN A 61 0.22 -12.80 47.01
N ARG A 62 1.43 -12.31 46.73
CA ARG A 62 1.67 -11.30 45.70
C ARG A 62 2.44 -11.89 44.53
N ILE A 63 2.07 -11.48 43.32
CA ILE A 63 2.70 -11.91 42.07
C ILE A 63 2.94 -10.69 41.18
N ARG A 64 4.13 -10.63 40.57
CA ARG A 64 4.50 -9.71 39.51
C ARG A 64 4.82 -10.52 38.26
N GLU A 65 4.16 -10.18 37.16
CA GLU A 65 4.34 -10.83 35.87
C GLU A 65 4.67 -9.82 34.79
N GLN A 66 5.57 -10.19 33.90
CA GLN A 66 5.94 -9.39 32.74
C GLN A 66 5.39 -10.00 31.46
N LEU A 67 4.71 -9.20 30.65
CA LEU A 67 4.25 -9.61 29.32
C LEU A 67 5.44 -9.71 28.37
N LEU A 68 5.73 -10.90 27.85
CA LEU A 68 6.86 -11.16 26.96
C LEU A 68 6.49 -11.05 25.48
N THR A 69 5.29 -11.48 25.10
CA THR A 69 4.78 -11.40 23.73
C THR A 69 3.26 -11.24 23.75
N LEU A 70 2.72 -10.49 22.79
CA LEU A 70 1.28 -10.40 22.51
C LEU A 70 1.07 -10.41 21.00
N SER A 71 0.25 -11.32 20.49
CA SER A 71 -0.11 -11.43 19.06
C SER A 71 -1.62 -11.47 18.92
N ASP A 72 -2.19 -10.39 18.39
CA ASP A 72 -3.61 -10.31 18.05
C ASP A 72 -3.96 -11.25 16.88
N ASN A 73 -3.02 -11.47 15.95
CA ASN A 73 -3.21 -12.39 14.81
C ASN A 73 -3.34 -13.85 15.29
N ASP A 74 -2.46 -14.27 16.20
CA ASP A 74 -2.43 -15.65 16.71
C ASP A 74 -3.31 -15.84 17.95
N HIS A 75 -3.96 -14.78 18.44
CA HIS A 75 -4.69 -14.72 19.71
C HIS A 75 -3.89 -15.35 20.85
N LYS A 76 -2.64 -14.91 20.97
CA LYS A 76 -1.62 -15.55 21.79
C LYS A 76 -0.89 -14.52 22.65
N SER A 77 -0.69 -14.83 23.92
CA SER A 77 0.20 -14.07 24.79
C SER A 77 1.12 -14.98 25.59
N THR A 78 2.34 -14.50 25.85
CA THR A 78 3.34 -15.19 26.67
C THR A 78 3.80 -14.23 27.74
N TYR A 79 3.95 -14.70 28.98
CA TYR A 79 4.39 -13.91 30.10
C TYR A 79 5.24 -14.74 31.05
N CYS A 80 6.04 -14.09 31.90
CA CYS A 80 6.80 -14.73 32.96
C CYS A 80 6.46 -14.13 34.32
N ILE A 81 6.71 -14.88 35.39
CA ILE A 81 6.70 -14.32 36.75
C ILE A 81 8.09 -13.76 37.01
N VAL A 82 8.16 -12.47 37.35
CA VAL A 82 9.41 -11.78 37.72
C VAL A 82 9.62 -11.78 39.24
N GLU A 83 8.53 -11.82 40.01
CA GLU A 83 8.57 -11.90 41.47
C GLU A 83 7.26 -12.53 41.98
N ALA A 84 7.34 -13.47 42.91
CA ALA A 84 6.16 -14.03 43.56
C ALA A 84 6.46 -14.51 44.98
N THR A 85 5.44 -14.47 45.83
CA THR A 85 5.49 -15.08 47.17
C THR A 85 5.53 -16.62 47.09
N LEU A 86 4.97 -17.20 46.02
CA LEU A 86 5.06 -18.62 45.73
C LEU A 86 6.46 -18.97 45.19
N PRO A 87 7.07 -20.09 45.61
CA PRO A 87 8.42 -20.46 45.21
C PRO A 87 8.47 -21.08 43.79
N LEU A 88 7.92 -20.38 42.80
CA LEU A 88 8.00 -20.76 41.40
C LEU A 88 9.23 -20.10 40.78
N GLN A 89 10.15 -20.91 40.25
CA GLN A 89 11.38 -20.42 39.64
C GLN A 89 11.29 -20.45 38.12
N ARG A 90 11.78 -19.40 37.43
CA ARG A 90 11.83 -19.37 35.95
C ARG A 90 10.48 -19.70 35.29
N TYR A 91 9.39 -19.20 35.88
CA TYR A 91 8.05 -19.48 35.36
C TYR A 91 7.81 -18.72 34.07
N VAL A 92 7.39 -19.43 33.03
CA VAL A 92 6.92 -18.87 31.76
C VAL A 92 5.62 -19.55 31.41
N ALA A 93 4.62 -18.78 30.97
CA ALA A 93 3.35 -19.28 30.52
C ALA A 93 2.91 -18.64 29.21
N THR A 94 2.21 -19.42 28.40
CA THR A 94 1.64 -19.02 27.13
C THR A 94 0.17 -19.40 27.10
N LEU A 95 -0.69 -18.45 26.80
CA LEU A 95 -2.09 -18.70 26.46
C LEU A 95 -2.29 -18.54 24.95
N THR A 96 -3.13 -19.37 24.35
CA THR A 96 -3.45 -19.33 22.92
C THR A 96 -4.93 -19.63 22.75
N LEU A 97 -5.63 -18.79 21.99
CA LEU A 97 -7.01 -19.03 21.59
C LEU A 97 -7.06 -19.51 20.14
N LYS A 98 -7.99 -20.40 19.84
CA LYS A 98 -8.31 -20.82 18.48
C LYS A 98 -9.82 -20.80 18.26
N PRO A 99 -10.31 -20.39 17.09
CA PRO A 99 -11.73 -20.44 16.81
C PRO A 99 -12.18 -21.89 16.68
N VAL A 100 -13.30 -22.24 17.31
CA VAL A 100 -14.06 -23.45 17.04
C VAL A 100 -15.20 -23.04 16.12
N THR A 101 -14.98 -23.22 14.82
CA THR A 101 -15.87 -22.73 13.76
C THR A 101 -17.23 -23.39 13.79
N ASP A 102 -17.29 -24.66 14.19
CA ASP A 102 -18.54 -25.37 14.49
C ASP A 102 -19.13 -24.93 15.85
N GLY A 103 -20.02 -23.94 15.80
CA GLY A 103 -20.75 -23.40 16.95
C GLY A 103 -20.30 -22.02 17.45
N ARG A 104 -19.40 -21.32 16.75
CA ARG A 104 -18.90 -19.97 17.13
C ARG A 104 -18.34 -19.91 18.57
N ARG A 105 -17.54 -20.92 18.93
CA ARG A 105 -16.91 -21.06 20.26
C ARG A 105 -15.42 -20.79 20.19
N THR A 106 -14.77 -20.73 21.36
CA THR A 106 -13.33 -20.50 21.45
C THR A 106 -12.65 -21.66 22.17
N PHE A 107 -11.63 -22.25 21.54
CA PHE A 107 -10.71 -23.17 22.21
C PHE A 107 -9.61 -22.35 22.88
N TRP A 108 -9.51 -22.46 24.20
CA TRP A 108 -8.47 -21.81 25.00
C TRP A 108 -7.46 -22.87 25.45
N HIS A 109 -6.21 -22.72 25.02
CA HIS A 109 -5.05 -23.51 25.44
C HIS A 109 -4.13 -22.67 26.32
N TRP A 110 -3.70 -23.23 27.46
CA TRP A 110 -2.75 -22.59 28.37
C TRP A 110 -1.66 -23.59 28.74
N GLU A 111 -0.41 -23.18 28.57
CA GLU A 111 0.76 -23.95 28.97
C GLU A 111 1.73 -23.13 29.81
N SER A 112 2.38 -23.76 30.78
CA SER A 112 3.49 -23.19 31.54
C SER A 112 4.63 -24.17 31.76
N THR A 113 5.80 -23.60 31.99
CA THR A 113 7.00 -24.29 32.48
C THR A 113 7.59 -23.52 33.66
N PHE A 114 8.02 -24.23 34.70
CA PHE A 114 8.61 -23.62 35.91
C PHE A 114 9.43 -24.61 36.73
N GLY A 115 10.39 -24.11 37.48
CA GLY A 115 11.12 -24.85 38.52
C GLY A 115 10.43 -24.76 39.87
N THR A 116 10.66 -25.76 40.71
CA THR A 116 10.13 -25.85 42.08
C THR A 116 11.25 -26.24 43.05
N PRO A 117 11.13 -25.90 44.35
CA PRO A 117 11.96 -26.50 45.38
C PRO A 117 11.81 -28.04 45.37
N PRO A 118 12.89 -28.79 45.68
CA PRO A 118 12.81 -30.24 45.80
C PRO A 118 11.74 -30.67 46.80
N GLY A 119 10.89 -31.63 46.42
CA GLY A 119 9.84 -32.19 47.27
C GLY A 119 8.49 -31.48 47.23
N ARG A 120 8.37 -30.36 46.48
CA ARG A 120 7.11 -29.61 46.29
C ARG A 120 6.58 -29.65 44.85
N GLU A 121 7.15 -30.50 44.00
CA GLU A 121 6.80 -30.60 42.58
C GLU A 121 5.31 -30.86 42.38
N ARG A 122 4.77 -31.88 43.08
CA ARG A 122 3.37 -32.31 42.93
C ARG A 122 2.40 -31.22 43.40
N GLU A 123 2.64 -30.70 44.59
CA GLU A 123 1.83 -29.64 45.21
C GLU A 123 1.75 -28.42 44.29
N LEU A 124 2.89 -27.85 43.89
CA LEU A 124 2.93 -26.64 43.06
C LEU A 124 2.37 -26.88 41.64
N ARG A 125 2.54 -28.10 41.09
CA ARG A 125 1.91 -28.47 39.82
C ARG A 125 0.39 -28.52 39.92
N GLU A 126 -0.15 -29.05 41.01
CA GLU A 126 -1.59 -29.08 41.29
C GLU A 126 -2.13 -27.65 41.53
N THR A 127 -1.41 -26.81 42.30
CA THR A 127 -1.76 -25.40 42.51
C THR A 127 -1.85 -24.62 41.20
N VAL A 128 -0.85 -24.71 40.31
CA VAL A 128 -0.87 -24.00 39.02
C VAL A 128 -1.97 -24.54 38.11
N ALA A 129 -2.15 -25.87 38.04
CA ALA A 129 -3.13 -26.49 37.17
C ALA A 129 -4.58 -26.19 37.59
N GLN A 130 -4.92 -26.39 38.86
CA GLN A 130 -6.30 -26.30 39.35
C GLN A 130 -6.60 -24.92 39.94
N GLY A 131 -5.72 -24.44 40.82
CA GLY A 131 -5.92 -23.18 41.55
C GLY A 131 -5.81 -21.94 40.68
N VAL A 132 -5.12 -22.03 39.53
CA VAL A 132 -4.96 -20.92 38.58
C VAL A 132 -5.70 -21.22 37.27
N TYR A 133 -5.29 -22.22 36.49
CA TYR A 133 -5.81 -22.37 35.12
C TYR A 133 -7.28 -22.79 35.07
N GLU A 134 -7.64 -23.90 35.73
CA GLU A 134 -9.03 -24.39 35.72
C GLU A 134 -9.98 -23.40 36.41
N ALA A 135 -9.54 -22.78 37.52
CA ALA A 135 -10.27 -21.68 38.15
C ALA A 135 -10.49 -20.51 37.17
N GLY A 136 -9.45 -20.12 36.43
CA GLY A 136 -9.52 -19.07 35.41
C GLY A 136 -10.53 -19.39 34.31
N PHE A 137 -10.55 -20.62 33.81
CA PHE A 137 -11.54 -21.08 32.83
C PHE A 137 -12.97 -20.94 33.33
N VAL A 138 -13.23 -21.42 34.56
CA VAL A 138 -14.57 -21.35 35.17
C VAL A 138 -15.01 -19.91 35.37
N ASN A 139 -14.11 -19.07 35.88
CA ASN A 139 -14.46 -17.69 36.20
C ASN A 139 -14.66 -16.84 34.94
N LEU A 140 -13.83 -17.01 33.89
CA LEU A 140 -14.04 -16.31 32.62
C LEU A 140 -15.36 -16.72 31.96
N ARG A 141 -15.72 -18.02 31.97
CA ARG A 141 -17.04 -18.46 31.49
C ARG A 141 -18.17 -17.74 32.23
N ARG A 142 -18.10 -17.71 33.56
CA ARG A 142 -19.11 -17.04 34.39
C ARG A 142 -19.20 -15.54 34.05
N TYR A 143 -18.06 -14.87 33.97
CA TYR A 143 -17.98 -13.45 33.64
C TYR A 143 -18.64 -13.13 32.29
N LEU A 144 -18.33 -13.91 31.25
CA LEU A 144 -18.94 -13.75 29.93
C LEU A 144 -20.44 -14.11 29.90
N GLN A 145 -20.87 -15.15 30.63
CA GLN A 145 -22.29 -15.54 30.71
C GLN A 145 -23.14 -14.46 31.40
N GLN A 146 -22.57 -13.79 32.39
CA GLN A 146 -23.22 -12.70 33.13
C GLN A 146 -23.18 -11.36 32.38
N GLY A 147 -22.57 -11.31 31.20
CA GLY A 147 -22.36 -10.05 30.49
C GLY A 147 -21.46 -9.09 31.26
N GLY A 148 -20.54 -9.59 32.10
CA GLY A 148 -19.58 -8.76 32.82
C GLY A 148 -18.71 -7.94 31.88
N ASP A 149 -18.40 -8.50 30.70
CA ASP A 149 -17.74 -7.82 29.59
C ASP A 149 -18.59 -6.69 28.97
N LEU A 150 -19.91 -6.71 29.19
CA LEU A 150 -20.89 -5.74 28.71
C LEU A 150 -21.29 -4.71 29.78
N HIS A 151 -20.96 -4.94 31.05
CA HIS A 151 -21.36 -4.12 32.21
C HIS A 151 -20.32 -3.05 32.62
N ARG A 152 -19.36 -2.70 31.74
CA ARG A 152 -18.52 -1.50 31.90
C ARG A 152 -19.37 -0.22 31.79
N GLY A 153 -20.08 0.13 32.87
CA GLY A 153 -20.79 1.39 33.03
C GLY A 153 -19.94 2.41 33.81
N GLY A 154 -19.23 3.27 33.09
CA GLY A 154 -18.51 4.41 33.69
C GLY A 154 -17.34 4.89 32.85
N ASN A 155 -17.62 5.69 31.81
CA ASN A 155 -16.68 6.61 31.16
C ASN A 155 -15.26 6.11 30.88
N THR A 156 -15.16 5.01 30.14
CA THR A 156 -14.35 5.04 28.91
C THR A 156 -15.04 4.14 27.89
N THR A 157 -15.99 4.68 27.13
CA THR A 157 -15.68 4.69 25.70
C THR A 157 -14.39 5.48 25.60
N SER A 158 -13.26 4.80 25.84
CA SER A 158 -12.09 5.13 25.06
C SER A 158 -12.63 4.82 23.67
N SER A 159 -13.13 5.85 23.00
CA SER A 159 -12.92 5.91 21.57
C SER A 159 -11.54 5.32 21.36
N LEU A 160 -11.43 4.28 20.52
CA LEU A 160 -10.12 3.87 20.02
C LEU A 160 -9.33 5.16 19.82
N PRO A 161 -8.15 5.34 20.46
CA PRO A 161 -7.47 6.63 20.51
C PRO A 161 -7.56 7.23 19.12
N ARG A 162 -8.39 8.27 18.99
CA ARG A 162 -8.81 8.70 17.66
C ARG A 162 -7.56 9.30 17.07
N ALA A 163 -7.07 8.70 15.98
CA ALA A 163 -5.89 9.19 15.29
C ALA A 163 -6.05 10.71 15.14
N LEU A 164 -5.14 11.48 15.72
CA LEU A 164 -5.24 12.93 15.68
C LEU A 164 -4.78 13.42 14.30
N PRO A 165 -5.26 14.58 13.83
CA PRO A 165 -4.64 15.26 12.71
C PRO A 165 -3.14 15.41 12.95
N VAL A 166 -2.33 15.20 11.92
CA VAL A 166 -0.88 15.38 11.98
C VAL A 166 -0.46 16.51 11.04
N SER A 167 0.44 17.37 11.49
CA SER A 167 0.99 18.42 10.64
C SER A 167 1.73 17.80 9.46
N THR A 168 1.56 18.38 8.27
CA THR A 168 2.23 17.94 7.05
C THR A 168 2.58 19.14 6.20
N ARG A 169 3.65 19.01 5.41
CA ARG A 169 3.91 19.90 4.28
C ARG A 169 3.14 19.40 3.07
N ARG A 170 2.72 20.32 2.20
CA ARG A 170 2.09 20.02 0.91
C ARG A 170 2.49 21.06 -0.13
N VAL A 171 2.32 20.75 -1.41
CA VAL A 171 2.42 21.72 -2.50
C VAL A 171 1.07 21.85 -3.15
N GLY A 172 0.52 23.07 -3.11
CA GLY A 172 -0.80 23.39 -3.64
C GLY A 172 -0.71 24.29 -4.87
N VAL A 173 -1.83 24.38 -5.59
CA VAL A 173 -2.06 25.24 -6.75
C VAL A 173 -3.33 26.05 -6.51
N SER A 174 -3.21 27.37 -6.37
CA SER A 174 -4.36 28.27 -6.13
C SER A 174 -5.05 28.73 -7.41
N HIS A 175 -4.36 28.68 -8.54
CA HIS A 175 -4.87 28.99 -9.88
C HIS A 175 -4.07 28.21 -10.92
N TYR A 176 -4.67 27.89 -12.06
CA TYR A 176 -3.99 27.13 -13.12
C TYR A 176 -2.88 27.95 -13.78
N GLY A 177 -1.77 27.29 -14.15
CA GLY A 177 -0.67 27.99 -14.81
C GLY A 177 0.60 27.17 -15.06
N GLY A 178 1.71 27.91 -15.18
CA GLY A 178 3.06 27.37 -15.31
C GLY A 178 3.55 26.70 -14.02
N PRO A 179 4.78 26.17 -13.98
CA PRO A 179 5.31 25.51 -12.78
C PRO A 179 5.35 26.41 -11.53
N ASP A 180 5.44 27.72 -11.71
CA ASP A 180 5.50 28.75 -10.67
C ASP A 180 4.27 28.83 -9.76
N VAL A 181 3.13 28.27 -10.19
CA VAL A 181 1.90 28.20 -9.36
C VAL A 181 1.98 27.13 -8.27
N LEU A 182 2.96 26.21 -8.33
CA LEU A 182 3.18 25.17 -7.33
C LEU A 182 3.86 25.78 -6.10
N GLN A 183 3.08 25.97 -5.03
CA GLN A 183 3.54 26.68 -3.84
C GLN A 183 3.55 25.75 -2.62
N PRO A 184 4.67 25.66 -1.88
CA PRO A 184 4.73 24.94 -0.62
C PRO A 184 3.82 25.56 0.43
N GLN A 185 3.11 24.73 1.18
CA GLN A 185 2.17 25.12 2.21
C GLN A 185 2.32 24.19 3.41
N SER A 186 2.08 24.73 4.60
CA SER A 186 1.78 23.90 5.77
C SER A 186 0.32 23.49 5.73
N GLY A 187 0.02 22.30 6.23
CA GLY A 187 -1.34 21.81 6.39
C GLY A 187 -1.39 20.73 7.46
N GLU A 188 -2.55 20.10 7.55
CA GLU A 188 -2.78 18.97 8.44
C GLU A 188 -3.39 17.82 7.65
N ALA A 189 -2.90 16.60 7.89
CA ALA A 189 -3.51 15.38 7.44
C ALA A 189 -4.47 14.91 8.54
N ALA A 190 -5.77 14.97 8.27
CA ALA A 190 -6.79 14.48 9.20
C ALA A 190 -6.59 12.99 9.53
N ALA A 191 -7.25 12.53 10.59
CA ALA A 191 -7.40 11.11 10.88
C ALA A 191 -7.93 10.36 9.64
N PRO A 192 -7.47 9.12 9.35
CA PRO A 192 -8.11 8.31 8.31
C PRO A 192 -9.57 8.04 8.70
N ARG A 193 -10.47 8.17 7.73
CA ARG A 193 -11.88 7.76 7.88
C ARG A 193 -11.99 6.24 7.79
N ALA A 194 -13.18 5.71 8.09
CA ALA A 194 -13.49 4.31 7.84
C ALA A 194 -13.15 3.94 6.38
N GLY A 195 -12.42 2.84 6.19
CA GLY A 195 -11.93 2.37 4.90
C GLY A 195 -10.68 3.08 4.37
N GLU A 196 -10.10 4.03 5.09
CA GLU A 196 -8.88 4.75 4.66
C GLU A 196 -7.62 4.32 5.44
N VAL A 197 -6.48 4.38 4.75
CA VAL A 197 -5.15 4.21 5.32
C VAL A 197 -4.44 5.55 5.28
N ARG A 198 -3.86 5.98 6.40
CA ARG A 198 -3.00 7.17 6.44
C ARG A 198 -1.55 6.78 6.25
N ILE A 199 -0.90 7.41 5.28
CA ILE A 199 0.45 7.04 4.82
C ILE A 199 1.38 8.22 5.07
N GLN A 200 2.48 7.97 5.78
CA GLN A 200 3.67 8.82 5.75
C GLN A 200 4.38 8.55 4.43
N GLN A 201 4.19 9.46 3.49
CA GLN A 201 4.84 9.37 2.19
C GLN A 201 6.32 9.62 2.38
N ARG A 202 7.13 8.97 1.55
CA ARG A 202 8.59 9.12 1.48
C ARG A 202 9.05 9.43 0.07
N ALA A 203 8.32 8.92 -0.91
CA ALA A 203 8.51 9.23 -2.32
C ALA A 203 7.18 9.39 -3.03
N ILE A 204 7.07 10.39 -3.90
CA ILE A 204 5.86 10.74 -4.64
C ILE A 204 6.21 10.73 -6.13
N GLY A 205 5.44 10.01 -6.92
CA GLY A 205 5.68 9.93 -8.36
C GLY A 205 5.22 11.20 -9.07
N ILE A 206 6.06 11.73 -9.95
CA ILE A 206 5.71 12.83 -10.84
C ILE A 206 5.32 12.25 -12.20
N ASN A 207 4.15 12.64 -12.68
CA ASN A 207 3.58 12.16 -13.93
C ASN A 207 3.11 13.32 -14.80
N PHE A 208 3.04 13.11 -16.12
CA PHE A 208 2.62 14.17 -17.03
C PHE A 208 1.15 14.57 -16.84
N ILE A 209 0.31 13.69 -16.27
CA ILE A 209 -1.04 14.04 -15.82
C ILE A 209 -1.03 15.16 -14.78
N ASP A 210 -0.01 15.24 -13.91
CA ASP A 210 0.10 16.31 -12.91
C ASP A 210 0.27 17.67 -13.59
N VAL A 211 0.93 17.71 -14.75
CA VAL A 211 1.06 18.92 -15.58
C VAL A 211 -0.29 19.30 -16.19
N TYR A 212 -1.06 18.31 -16.68
CA TYR A 212 -2.41 18.56 -17.21
C TYR A 212 -3.35 19.12 -16.13
N LEU A 213 -3.28 18.59 -14.91
CA LEU A 213 -4.05 19.06 -13.77
C LEU A 213 -3.65 20.49 -13.38
N ARG A 214 -2.35 20.76 -13.21
CA ARG A 214 -1.83 22.09 -12.87
C ARG A 214 -2.16 23.15 -13.93
N ARG A 215 -2.16 22.78 -15.21
CA ARG A 215 -2.53 23.66 -16.33
C ARG A 215 -4.04 23.83 -16.52
N GLY A 216 -4.87 23.14 -15.74
CA GLY A 216 -6.34 23.28 -15.80
C GLY A 216 -6.99 22.59 -16.99
N TRP A 217 -6.34 21.57 -17.56
CA TRP A 217 -6.90 20.80 -18.70
C TRP A 217 -7.99 19.82 -18.27
N ILE A 218 -7.99 19.44 -16.98
CA ILE A 218 -8.98 18.54 -16.38
C ILE A 218 -9.49 19.19 -15.08
N PRO A 219 -10.19 20.33 -15.17
CA PRO A 219 -10.55 21.13 -14.00
C PRO A 219 -11.52 20.41 -13.05
N SER A 220 -12.27 19.43 -13.56
CA SER A 220 -13.13 18.57 -12.74
C SER A 220 -12.35 17.62 -11.82
N MET A 221 -11.10 17.26 -12.18
CA MET A 221 -10.27 16.34 -11.40
C MET A 221 -9.41 17.08 -10.37
N LEU A 222 -8.91 18.28 -10.70
CA LEU A 222 -8.19 19.14 -9.76
C LEU A 222 -8.85 20.53 -9.70
N PRO A 223 -9.94 20.69 -8.93
CA PRO A 223 -10.50 22.01 -8.70
C PRO A 223 -9.49 22.87 -7.91
N VAL A 224 -9.36 24.14 -8.31
CA VAL A 224 -8.48 25.12 -7.65
C VAL A 224 -9.26 26.37 -7.28
N SER A 225 -9.04 26.87 -6.07
CA SER A 225 -9.48 28.19 -5.66
C SER A 225 -8.44 28.82 -4.73
N GLY A 226 -8.50 30.14 -4.55
CA GLY A 226 -7.59 30.84 -3.62
C GLY A 226 -7.68 30.31 -2.19
N GLU A 227 -8.89 29.96 -1.74
CA GLU A 227 -9.17 29.48 -0.38
C GLU A 227 -8.93 27.97 -0.21
N SER A 228 -8.99 27.19 -1.31
CA SER A 228 -8.75 25.75 -1.32
C SER A 228 -7.81 25.38 -2.48
N PRO A 229 -6.48 25.55 -2.28
CA PRO A 229 -5.50 25.20 -3.29
C PRO A 229 -5.55 23.70 -3.61
N GLY A 230 -5.66 23.35 -4.89
CA GLY A 230 -5.63 21.96 -5.33
C GLY A 230 -4.24 21.35 -5.13
N VAL A 231 -4.17 20.12 -4.63
CA VAL A 231 -2.91 19.39 -4.42
C VAL A 231 -2.74 18.34 -5.52
N PRO A 232 -1.73 18.45 -6.42
CA PRO A 232 -1.51 17.48 -7.49
C PRO A 232 -0.97 16.12 -7.01
N GLY A 233 -0.81 15.20 -7.95
CA GLY A 233 -0.12 13.93 -7.77
C GLY A 233 -1.06 12.75 -7.54
N MET A 234 -0.82 11.67 -8.29
CA MET A 234 -1.69 10.48 -8.36
C MET A 234 -1.12 9.24 -7.67
N GLU A 235 0.18 9.21 -7.41
CA GLU A 235 0.88 8.05 -6.83
C GLU A 235 1.91 8.47 -5.79
N ALA A 236 2.10 7.64 -4.76
CA ALA A 236 3.20 7.76 -3.81
C ALA A 236 3.48 6.42 -3.13
N ALA A 237 4.62 6.36 -2.44
CA ALA A 237 5.06 5.24 -1.62
C ALA A 237 5.55 5.73 -0.26
N GLY A 238 5.40 4.89 0.76
CA GLY A 238 5.78 5.21 2.12
C GLY A 238 5.37 4.15 3.13
N GLY A 239 5.25 4.57 4.39
CA GLY A 239 4.84 3.71 5.50
C GLY A 239 3.43 4.03 5.97
N VAL A 240 2.64 3.01 6.28
CA VAL A 240 1.36 3.18 6.99
C VAL A 240 1.62 3.79 8.36
N LEU A 241 0.98 4.91 8.68
CA LEU A 241 0.98 5.50 10.02
C LEU A 241 -0.11 4.89 10.89
N ASP A 242 -1.34 4.90 10.38
CA ASP A 242 -2.52 4.32 11.01
C ASP A 242 -3.61 4.05 9.96
N VAL A 243 -4.66 3.35 10.39
CA VAL A 243 -5.78 2.93 9.55
C VAL A 243 -7.10 3.33 10.21
N GLY A 244 -8.10 3.62 9.39
CA GLY A 244 -9.46 3.84 9.85
C GLY A 244 -10.22 2.54 10.09
N GLU A 245 -11.42 2.66 10.64
CA GLU A 245 -12.34 1.53 10.85
C GLU A 245 -12.58 0.74 9.56
N ASN A 246 -12.84 -0.56 9.65
CA ASN A 246 -13.11 -1.46 8.50
C ASN A 246 -11.97 -1.59 7.48
N VAL A 247 -10.75 -1.14 7.82
CA VAL A 247 -9.55 -1.51 7.05
C VAL A 247 -9.00 -2.82 7.58
N HIS A 248 -8.81 -3.77 6.68
CA HIS A 248 -8.19 -5.06 6.97
C HIS A 248 -6.91 -5.23 6.16
N GLY A 249 -5.96 -5.99 6.68
CA GLY A 249 -4.77 -6.34 5.93
C GLY A 249 -3.78 -5.19 5.71
N PHE A 250 -3.82 -4.13 6.53
CA PHE A 250 -2.79 -3.09 6.66
C PHE A 250 -2.57 -2.74 8.13
N PHE A 251 -1.31 -2.55 8.53
CA PHE A 251 -0.87 -2.24 9.88
C PHE A 251 0.14 -1.10 9.85
N ALA A 252 0.21 -0.33 10.95
CA ALA A 252 1.24 0.69 11.12
C ALA A 252 2.65 0.11 10.88
N GLY A 253 3.47 0.82 10.12
CA GLY A 253 4.81 0.38 9.72
C GLY A 253 4.86 -0.41 8.41
N ASP A 254 3.73 -0.90 7.89
CA ASP A 254 3.70 -1.56 6.58
C ASP A 254 4.22 -0.63 5.48
N ARG A 255 5.08 -1.16 4.61
CA ARG A 255 5.55 -0.45 3.42
C ARG A 255 4.52 -0.62 2.31
N VAL A 256 4.03 0.50 1.80
CA VAL A 256 2.94 0.54 0.83
C VAL A 256 3.21 1.55 -0.27
N ALA A 257 2.56 1.35 -1.40
CA ALA A 257 2.37 2.37 -2.42
C ALA A 257 0.89 2.44 -2.79
N TYR A 258 0.49 3.54 -3.41
CA TYR A 258 -0.86 3.66 -3.94
C TYR A 258 -0.83 4.38 -5.29
N LEU A 259 -1.85 4.09 -6.09
CA LEU A 259 -2.23 4.81 -7.29
C LEU A 259 -3.72 5.05 -7.16
N GLY A 260 -4.21 6.29 -7.20
CA GLY A 260 -5.64 6.55 -7.00
C GLY A 260 -6.19 7.66 -7.90
N PRO A 261 -7.51 7.68 -8.18
CA PRO A 261 -8.14 8.61 -9.11
C PRO A 261 -8.28 10.02 -8.56
N VAL A 262 -8.04 10.22 -7.26
CA VAL A 262 -8.14 11.52 -6.61
C VAL A 262 -6.74 12.11 -6.39
N PRO A 263 -6.40 13.24 -7.05
CA PRO A 263 -5.10 13.89 -6.85
C PRO A 263 -4.93 14.35 -5.40
N GLY A 264 -3.69 14.39 -4.94
CA GLY A 264 -3.34 14.84 -3.60
C GLY A 264 -2.00 14.36 -3.07
N ALA A 265 -1.21 13.68 -3.90
CA ALA A 265 0.02 13.04 -3.47
C ALA A 265 1.13 14.02 -3.11
N TYR A 266 1.06 15.29 -3.50
CA TYR A 266 2.13 16.26 -3.25
C TYR A 266 2.07 16.79 -1.80
N CYS A 267 2.26 15.89 -0.83
CA CYS A 267 2.29 16.16 0.60
C CYS A 267 3.16 15.15 1.38
N GLY A 268 3.50 15.43 2.63
CA GLY A 268 4.22 14.48 3.48
C GLY A 268 3.34 13.34 4.00
N VAL A 269 2.09 13.64 4.37
CA VAL A 269 1.14 12.69 4.93
C VAL A 269 -0.23 12.88 4.29
N ARG A 270 -0.90 11.77 3.93
CA ARG A 270 -2.32 11.78 3.53
C ARG A 270 -3.01 10.47 3.84
N SER A 271 -4.34 10.54 3.91
CA SER A 271 -5.22 9.37 3.92
C SER A 271 -5.67 9.04 2.50
N VAL A 272 -5.74 7.75 2.18
CA VAL A 272 -6.23 7.22 0.90
C VAL A 272 -7.13 6.01 1.17
N PRO A 273 -8.17 5.74 0.34
CA PRO A 273 -8.98 4.55 0.53
C PRO A 273 -8.13 3.28 0.37
N ALA A 274 -8.31 2.31 1.26
CA ALA A 274 -7.46 1.11 1.38
C ALA A 274 -7.44 0.26 0.11
N GLU A 275 -8.51 0.28 -0.69
CA GLU A 275 -8.62 -0.45 -1.96
C GLU A 275 -7.62 0.05 -3.03
N TRP A 276 -7.13 1.28 -2.90
CA TRP A 276 -6.14 1.87 -3.80
C TRP A 276 -4.70 1.67 -3.32
N VAL A 277 -4.51 0.95 -2.22
CA VAL A 277 -3.20 0.73 -1.59
C VAL A 277 -2.71 -0.68 -1.90
N VAL A 278 -1.43 -0.80 -2.24
CA VAL A 278 -0.73 -2.07 -2.45
C VAL A 278 0.46 -2.18 -1.51
N ARG A 279 0.70 -3.39 -0.99
CA ARG A 279 1.90 -3.68 -0.19
C ARG A 279 3.12 -3.72 -1.10
N LEU A 280 4.23 -3.17 -0.62
CA LEU A 280 5.51 -3.25 -1.33
C LEU A 280 6.25 -4.53 -0.97
N PRO A 281 6.79 -5.26 -1.97
CA PRO A 281 7.74 -6.32 -1.70
C PRO A 281 8.99 -5.77 -0.99
N PRO A 282 9.63 -6.53 -0.07
CA PRO A 282 10.77 -6.03 0.70
C PRO A 282 11.92 -5.48 -0.16
N ALA A 283 12.13 -6.05 -1.35
CA ALA A 283 13.20 -5.68 -2.27
C ALA A 283 12.96 -4.40 -3.07
N ILE A 284 11.74 -3.84 -3.06
CA ILE A 284 11.39 -2.65 -3.84
C ILE A 284 11.48 -1.43 -2.94
N GLU A 285 12.42 -0.52 -3.24
CA GLU A 285 12.58 0.76 -2.54
C GLU A 285 11.39 1.71 -2.79
N ASP A 286 11.11 2.59 -1.83
CA ASP A 286 9.94 3.49 -1.90
C ASP A 286 10.00 4.42 -3.12
N ASP A 287 11.18 4.93 -3.49
CA ASP A 287 11.36 5.77 -4.67
C ASP A 287 11.18 5.01 -6.00
N VAL A 288 11.54 3.73 -6.04
CA VAL A 288 11.30 2.84 -7.18
C VAL A 288 9.82 2.59 -7.33
N ALA A 289 9.12 2.30 -6.23
CA ALA A 289 7.68 2.12 -6.26
C ALA A 289 6.95 3.38 -6.75
N ALA A 290 7.29 4.54 -6.20
CA ALA A 290 6.73 5.83 -6.61
C ALA A 290 7.10 6.21 -8.05
N ALA A 291 8.24 5.76 -8.57
CA ALA A 291 8.62 5.98 -9.96
C ALA A 291 7.86 5.06 -10.94
N LEU A 292 7.51 3.85 -10.50
CA LEU A 292 7.03 2.78 -11.38
C LEU A 292 5.53 2.51 -11.33
N LEU A 293 4.84 2.64 -10.20
CA LEU A 293 3.52 2.02 -10.03
C LEU A 293 2.50 2.42 -11.13
N LEU A 294 2.25 3.72 -11.31
CA LEU A 294 1.36 4.25 -12.34
C LEU A 294 1.83 3.86 -13.74
N LYS A 295 3.13 4.02 -14.01
CA LYS A 295 3.72 3.83 -15.35
C LYS A 295 3.75 2.36 -15.76
N GLY A 296 4.04 1.49 -14.80
CA GLY A 296 4.09 0.04 -14.92
C GLY A 296 2.70 -0.55 -15.09
N ILE A 297 1.72 -0.12 -14.29
CA ILE A 297 0.31 -0.50 -14.49
C ILE A 297 -0.17 -0.04 -15.87
N THR A 298 0.22 1.18 -16.26
CA THR A 298 -0.09 1.68 -17.61
C THR A 298 0.51 0.79 -18.69
N ALA A 299 1.78 0.42 -18.59
CA ALA A 299 2.40 -0.52 -19.53
C ALA A 299 1.71 -1.90 -19.53
N ASP A 300 1.35 -2.43 -18.36
CA ASP A 300 0.71 -3.74 -18.20
C ASP A 300 -0.61 -3.81 -18.97
N TYR A 301 -1.58 -2.92 -18.72
CA TYR A 301 -2.87 -3.01 -19.40
C TYR A 301 -2.78 -2.68 -20.90
N LEU A 302 -1.84 -1.82 -21.30
CA LEU A 302 -1.61 -1.51 -22.72
C LEU A 302 -1.11 -2.71 -23.49
N LEU A 303 -0.19 -3.49 -22.91
CA LEU A 303 0.38 -4.65 -23.57
C LEU A 303 -0.54 -5.86 -23.48
N HIS A 304 -1.15 -6.11 -22.32
CA HIS A 304 -1.91 -7.34 -22.09
C HIS A 304 -3.38 -7.26 -22.48
N ASP A 305 -4.05 -6.13 -22.25
CA ASP A 305 -5.52 -6.03 -22.42
C ASP A 305 -5.90 -5.41 -23.76
N LEU A 306 -5.41 -4.19 -24.02
CA LEU A 306 -5.72 -3.45 -25.24
C LEU A 306 -4.91 -3.94 -26.43
N GLY A 307 -3.59 -4.05 -26.24
CA GLY A 307 -2.67 -4.46 -27.30
C GLY A 307 -2.65 -5.96 -27.55
N ARG A 308 -2.96 -6.76 -26.53
CA ARG A 308 -2.85 -8.24 -26.55
C ARG A 308 -1.56 -8.70 -27.22
N VAL A 309 -0.45 -8.08 -26.82
CA VAL A 309 0.85 -8.21 -27.46
C VAL A 309 1.35 -9.65 -27.33
N GLN A 310 1.75 -10.20 -28.46
CA GLN A 310 2.28 -11.55 -28.59
C GLN A 310 3.52 -11.54 -29.47
N ARG A 311 4.17 -12.69 -29.59
CA ARG A 311 5.30 -12.86 -30.50
C ARG A 311 4.89 -12.45 -31.92
N GLY A 312 5.66 -11.56 -32.53
CA GLY A 312 5.43 -11.06 -33.89
C GLY A 312 4.52 -9.83 -33.98
N THR A 313 3.92 -9.36 -32.88
CA THR A 313 3.22 -8.06 -32.87
C THR A 313 4.21 -6.93 -33.20
N ARG A 314 3.83 -6.01 -34.10
CA ARG A 314 4.61 -4.79 -34.40
C ARG A 314 4.01 -3.62 -33.65
N ILE A 315 4.80 -2.96 -32.81
CA ILE A 315 4.34 -1.88 -31.94
C ILE A 315 5.12 -0.59 -32.21
N LEU A 316 4.42 0.53 -32.33
CA LEU A 316 5.02 1.88 -32.32
C LEU A 316 4.80 2.51 -30.94
N VAL A 317 5.88 2.92 -30.30
CA VAL A 317 5.88 3.61 -29.00
C VAL A 317 6.41 5.03 -29.16
N HIS A 318 5.55 6.02 -28.97
CA HIS A 318 6.00 7.41 -28.92
C HIS A 318 6.67 7.76 -27.60
N ALA A 319 7.60 8.72 -27.66
CA ALA A 319 8.43 9.11 -26.53
C ALA A 319 9.10 7.87 -25.88
N ALA A 320 9.70 7.00 -26.70
CA ALA A 320 10.22 5.69 -26.30
C ALA A 320 11.27 5.75 -25.17
N ALA A 321 11.94 6.90 -24.99
CA ALA A 321 12.88 7.13 -23.89
C ALA A 321 12.27 7.79 -22.63
N GLY A 322 10.95 7.97 -22.60
CA GLY A 322 10.20 8.50 -21.46
C GLY A 322 9.82 7.40 -20.46
N GLY A 323 9.23 7.81 -19.32
CA GLY A 323 8.93 6.90 -18.21
C GLY A 323 8.09 5.68 -18.60
N VAL A 324 6.97 5.86 -19.32
CA VAL A 324 6.15 4.73 -19.81
C VAL A 324 6.80 4.06 -21.03
N GLY A 325 7.40 4.84 -21.93
CA GLY A 325 8.00 4.35 -23.16
C GLY A 325 9.09 3.30 -22.93
N LEU A 326 9.96 3.51 -21.94
CA LEU A 326 11.03 2.56 -21.60
C LEU A 326 10.47 1.22 -21.07
N LEU A 327 9.39 1.27 -20.29
CA LEU A 327 8.73 0.07 -19.79
C LEU A 327 8.05 -0.71 -20.92
N LEU A 328 7.35 0.00 -21.81
CA LEU A 328 6.71 -0.59 -22.98
C LEU A 328 7.73 -1.24 -23.92
N CYS A 329 8.86 -0.58 -24.20
CA CYS A 329 9.88 -1.14 -25.08
C CYS A 329 10.44 -2.46 -24.51
N ALA A 330 10.80 -2.46 -23.23
CA ALA A 330 11.45 -3.62 -22.61
C ALA A 330 10.48 -4.80 -22.50
N TRP A 331 9.26 -4.53 -22.04
CA TRP A 331 8.25 -5.56 -21.81
C TRP A 331 7.67 -6.09 -23.12
N ALA A 332 7.37 -5.23 -24.10
CA ALA A 332 6.93 -5.69 -25.42
C ALA A 332 8.00 -6.55 -26.12
N ARG A 333 9.28 -6.16 -26.00
CA ARG A 333 10.38 -6.96 -26.54
C ARG A 333 10.46 -8.34 -25.87
N HIS A 334 10.30 -8.40 -24.55
CA HIS A 334 10.26 -9.67 -23.82
C HIS A 334 9.09 -10.58 -24.27
N LEU A 335 7.94 -9.99 -24.61
CA LEU A 335 6.79 -10.71 -25.18
C LEU A 335 7.01 -11.15 -26.65
N GLY A 336 8.15 -10.80 -27.25
CA GLY A 336 8.51 -11.18 -28.62
C GLY A 336 7.98 -10.23 -29.71
N ALA A 337 7.60 -9.01 -29.35
CA ALA A 337 7.18 -7.98 -30.31
C ALA A 337 8.38 -7.34 -31.02
N THR A 338 8.13 -6.80 -32.22
CA THR A 338 9.02 -5.86 -32.90
C THR A 338 8.67 -4.45 -32.46
N VAL A 339 9.58 -3.79 -31.75
CA VAL A 339 9.34 -2.46 -31.17
C VAL A 339 9.96 -1.38 -32.03
N VAL A 340 9.11 -0.53 -32.60
CA VAL A 340 9.49 0.74 -33.23
C VAL A 340 9.23 1.86 -32.24
N GLY A 341 10.12 2.84 -32.14
CA GLY A 341 9.97 3.94 -31.18
C GLY A 341 10.41 5.28 -31.74
N THR A 342 9.70 6.35 -31.37
CA THR A 342 10.13 7.72 -31.70
C THR A 342 10.75 8.42 -30.50
N VAL A 343 11.80 9.20 -30.76
CA VAL A 343 12.51 10.01 -29.77
C VAL A 343 12.95 11.35 -30.36
N SER A 344 13.30 12.31 -29.50
CA SER A 344 13.66 13.68 -29.90
C SER A 344 15.17 13.92 -30.08
N SER A 345 16.01 12.93 -29.83
CA SER A 345 17.49 13.04 -29.94
C SER A 345 18.17 11.67 -30.00
N GLU A 346 19.39 11.64 -30.54
CA GLU A 346 20.24 10.44 -30.56
C GLU A 346 20.61 9.92 -29.16
N ALA A 347 20.77 10.82 -28.19
CA ALA A 347 21.02 10.42 -26.80
C ALA A 347 19.85 9.59 -26.26
N LYS A 348 18.61 10.01 -26.53
CA LYS A 348 17.40 9.25 -26.18
C LYS A 348 17.28 7.97 -27.01
N ALA A 349 17.75 7.99 -28.26
CA ALA A 349 17.71 6.80 -29.11
C ALA A 349 18.57 5.66 -28.56
N ARG A 350 19.75 5.98 -28.02
CA ARG A 350 20.60 4.99 -27.32
C ARG A 350 19.86 4.36 -26.14
N VAL A 351 19.26 5.19 -25.28
CA VAL A 351 18.48 4.70 -24.12
C VAL A 351 17.32 3.80 -24.55
N ALA A 352 16.58 4.18 -25.60
CA ALA A 352 15.49 3.36 -26.12
C ALA A 352 15.97 2.00 -26.65
N ARG A 353 17.08 1.96 -27.39
CA ARG A 353 17.70 0.70 -27.87
C ARG A 353 18.12 -0.19 -26.71
N ASP A 354 18.73 0.38 -25.67
CA ASP A 354 19.14 -0.34 -24.46
C ASP A 354 17.95 -0.94 -23.68
N HIS A 355 16.72 -0.50 -23.99
CA HIS A 355 15.47 -0.99 -23.41
C HIS A 355 14.64 -1.78 -24.43
N GLY A 356 15.25 -2.34 -25.47
CA GLY A 356 14.57 -3.28 -26.37
C GLY A 356 13.80 -2.63 -27.53
N CYS A 357 13.95 -1.32 -27.75
CA CYS A 357 13.44 -0.68 -28.95
C CYS A 357 14.33 -1.04 -30.15
N GLU A 358 13.82 -1.90 -31.03
CA GLU A 358 14.55 -2.47 -32.16
C GLU A 358 14.79 -1.42 -33.26
N HIS A 359 13.77 -0.66 -33.62
CA HIS A 359 13.85 0.41 -34.61
C HIS A 359 13.57 1.75 -33.97
N VAL A 360 14.59 2.61 -33.86
CA VAL A 360 14.42 3.95 -33.28
C VAL A 360 14.46 5.02 -34.34
N ILE A 361 13.45 5.88 -34.35
CA ILE A 361 13.30 7.02 -35.24
C ILE A 361 13.53 8.30 -34.44
N VAL A 362 14.55 9.07 -34.82
CA VAL A 362 14.81 10.37 -34.22
C VAL A 362 14.09 11.45 -35.03
N THR A 363 13.06 12.07 -34.43
CA THR A 363 12.25 13.09 -35.09
C THR A 363 11.83 14.19 -34.10
N ARG A 364 11.69 15.43 -34.61
CA ARG A 364 11.21 16.60 -33.86
C ARG A 364 10.04 17.30 -34.53
N ASP A 365 9.83 17.03 -35.81
CA ASP A 365 8.79 17.58 -36.67
C ASP A 365 7.62 16.59 -36.88
N TYR A 366 7.61 15.50 -36.10
CA TYR A 366 6.59 14.45 -36.13
C TYR A 366 6.54 13.65 -37.44
N ARG A 367 7.58 13.69 -38.28
CA ARG A 367 7.69 12.86 -39.48
C ARG A 367 8.32 11.51 -39.14
N PHE A 368 7.55 10.43 -39.23
CA PHE A 368 8.01 9.07 -38.88
C PHE A 368 7.36 7.94 -39.68
N ALA A 369 6.24 8.15 -40.34
CA ALA A 369 5.45 7.10 -40.98
C ALA A 369 6.23 6.34 -42.05
N ASP A 370 6.95 7.04 -42.94
CA ASP A 370 7.76 6.40 -43.97
C ASP A 370 8.83 5.48 -43.36
N ALA A 371 9.45 5.91 -42.27
CA ALA A 371 10.45 5.11 -41.56
C ALA A 371 9.82 3.90 -40.85
N VAL A 372 8.61 4.04 -40.29
CA VAL A 372 7.85 2.91 -39.71
C VAL A 372 7.48 1.90 -40.80
N GLN A 373 6.99 2.38 -41.94
CA GLN A 373 6.62 1.54 -43.09
C GLN A 373 7.84 0.79 -43.62
N HIS A 374 8.98 1.46 -43.77
CA HIS A 374 10.22 0.83 -44.18
C HIS A 374 10.74 -0.21 -43.18
N ALA A 375 10.62 0.08 -41.87
CA ALA A 375 11.12 -0.82 -40.83
C ALA A 375 10.32 -2.11 -40.70
N CYS A 376 8.99 -2.05 -40.82
CA CYS A 376 8.15 -3.21 -40.50
C CYS A 376 6.84 -3.33 -41.29
N GLY A 377 6.63 -2.52 -42.34
CA GLY A 377 5.38 -2.53 -43.13
C GLY A 377 4.16 -2.02 -42.35
N GLY A 378 4.39 -1.05 -41.45
CA GLY A 378 3.38 -0.50 -40.55
C GLY A 378 3.23 -1.29 -39.25
N VAL A 379 2.57 -0.70 -38.26
CA VAL A 379 2.40 -1.31 -36.93
C VAL A 379 0.98 -1.80 -36.66
N ASP A 380 0.88 -2.89 -35.92
CA ASP A 380 -0.38 -3.47 -35.47
C ASP A 380 -0.95 -2.69 -34.27
N LEU A 381 -0.05 -2.10 -33.46
CA LEU A 381 -0.39 -1.35 -32.27
C LEU A 381 0.40 -0.04 -32.21
N LEU A 382 -0.28 1.08 -32.01
CA LEU A 382 0.32 2.38 -31.81
C LEU A 382 -0.01 2.88 -30.40
N ILE A 383 1.01 3.20 -29.62
CA ILE A 383 0.88 3.84 -28.31
C ILE A 383 1.35 5.30 -28.42
N ASP A 384 0.37 6.21 -28.37
CA ASP A 384 0.54 7.62 -28.68
C ASP A 384 0.36 8.54 -27.47
N GLY A 385 1.38 9.37 -27.23
CA GLY A 385 1.35 10.47 -26.25
C GLY A 385 1.51 11.86 -26.87
N LEU A 386 1.60 11.96 -28.20
CA LEU A 386 1.90 13.19 -28.93
C LEU A 386 0.64 14.02 -29.15
N GLY A 387 -0.43 13.44 -29.71
CA GLY A 387 -1.69 14.16 -29.98
C GLY A 387 -1.75 14.77 -31.38
N GLU A 388 -2.44 15.91 -31.53
CA GLU A 388 -2.92 16.41 -32.83
C GLU A 388 -1.84 16.62 -33.90
N ALA A 389 -0.67 17.15 -33.53
CA ALA A 389 0.39 17.45 -34.50
C ALA A 389 0.98 16.19 -35.16
N ALA A 390 0.78 15.01 -34.57
CA ALA A 390 1.25 13.73 -35.09
C ALA A 390 0.10 12.88 -35.69
N ARG A 391 -1.13 13.40 -35.74
CA ARG A 391 -2.34 12.64 -36.10
C ARG A 391 -2.23 11.93 -37.45
N ASP A 392 -1.81 12.64 -38.48
CA ASP A 392 -1.76 12.10 -39.84
C ASP A 392 -0.63 11.05 -40.00
N GLU A 393 0.50 11.31 -39.36
CA GLU A 393 1.64 10.39 -39.32
C GLU A 393 1.34 9.12 -38.51
N ASN A 394 0.54 9.24 -37.44
CA ASN A 394 -0.01 8.12 -36.68
C ASN A 394 -0.87 7.20 -37.58
N LEU A 395 -1.82 7.78 -38.30
CA LEU A 395 -2.70 7.05 -39.21
C LEU A 395 -1.93 6.39 -40.37
N ALA A 396 -0.93 7.09 -40.90
CA ALA A 396 -0.07 6.58 -41.96
C ALA A 396 0.82 5.42 -41.48
N SER A 397 1.27 5.44 -40.22
CA SER A 397 2.14 4.42 -39.61
C SER A 397 1.43 3.09 -39.30
N LEU A 398 0.10 3.10 -39.13
CA LEU A 398 -0.67 1.89 -38.83
C LEU A 398 -0.73 0.94 -40.04
N ALA A 399 -0.62 -0.35 -39.76
CA ALA A 399 -0.94 -1.42 -40.69
C ALA A 399 -2.47 -1.59 -40.85
N SER A 400 -2.89 -2.40 -41.81
CA SER A 400 -4.30 -2.83 -41.91
C SER A 400 -4.75 -3.50 -40.61
N ARG A 401 -5.91 -3.08 -40.10
CA ARG A 401 -6.51 -3.45 -38.81
C ARG A 401 -5.69 -3.02 -37.58
N GLY A 402 -4.79 -2.05 -37.75
CA GLY A 402 -4.02 -1.51 -36.65
C GLY A 402 -4.90 -0.83 -35.58
N HIS A 403 -4.43 -0.89 -34.34
CA HIS A 403 -5.07 -0.24 -33.20
C HIS A 403 -4.27 0.98 -32.74
N TRP A 404 -4.93 2.14 -32.69
CA TRP A 404 -4.37 3.37 -32.14
C TRP A 404 -4.86 3.59 -30.71
N ILE A 405 -3.94 3.51 -29.76
CA ILE A 405 -4.17 3.88 -28.36
C ILE A 405 -3.62 5.28 -28.12
N SER A 406 -4.50 6.25 -27.85
CA SER A 406 -4.14 7.62 -27.48
C SER A 406 -4.15 7.79 -25.96
N LEU A 407 -2.98 7.93 -25.34
CA LEU A 407 -2.78 8.10 -23.89
C LEU A 407 -2.55 9.54 -23.47
N GLY A 408 -2.01 10.34 -24.38
CA GLY A 408 -1.56 11.70 -24.08
C GLY A 408 -1.82 12.64 -25.24
N GLN A 409 -1.50 13.90 -24.99
CA GLN A 409 -1.76 14.99 -25.93
C GLN A 409 -0.71 16.10 -25.76
N ALA A 410 0.56 15.72 -25.81
CA ALA A 410 1.69 16.63 -25.59
C ALA A 410 1.78 17.81 -26.58
N SER A 411 1.20 17.68 -27.78
CA SER A 411 1.11 18.73 -28.80
C SER A 411 -0.28 19.37 -28.89
N GLY A 412 -1.25 18.94 -28.08
CA GLY A 412 -2.64 19.40 -28.14
C GLY A 412 -3.66 18.27 -28.28
N ALA A 413 -4.89 18.56 -27.89
CA ALA A 413 -6.00 17.61 -27.92
C ALA A 413 -6.35 17.19 -29.35
N LEU A 414 -6.61 15.89 -29.53
CA LEU A 414 -6.98 15.34 -30.83
C LEU A 414 -8.33 15.89 -31.30
N THR A 415 -8.39 16.25 -32.58
CA THR A 415 -9.66 16.48 -33.28
C THR A 415 -10.43 15.17 -33.46
N ALA A 416 -11.75 15.27 -33.66
CA ALA A 416 -12.59 14.09 -33.86
C ALA A 416 -12.16 13.31 -35.11
N LEU A 417 -11.94 12.00 -34.96
CA LEU A 417 -11.65 11.09 -36.07
C LEU A 417 -12.94 10.74 -36.82
N SER A 418 -12.94 10.85 -38.15
CA SER A 418 -14.08 10.44 -38.97
C SER A 418 -14.11 8.91 -39.16
N SER A 419 -15.31 8.36 -39.36
CA SER A 419 -15.48 6.94 -39.71
C SER A 419 -14.71 6.55 -40.97
N ASP A 420 -14.64 7.44 -41.96
CA ASP A 420 -13.96 7.19 -43.24
C ASP A 420 -12.45 7.05 -43.04
N THR A 421 -11.87 7.86 -42.13
CA THR A 421 -10.45 7.79 -41.77
C THR A 421 -10.11 6.41 -41.19
N LEU A 422 -10.96 5.89 -40.30
CA LEU A 422 -10.75 4.56 -39.72
C LEU A 422 -11.04 3.44 -40.74
N GLY A 423 -12.06 3.63 -41.57
CA GLY A 423 -12.48 2.68 -42.60
C GLY A 423 -11.41 2.38 -43.64
N ALA A 424 -10.54 3.34 -43.95
CA ALA A 424 -9.48 3.22 -44.96
C ALA A 424 -8.52 2.03 -44.72
N LYS A 425 -8.29 1.65 -43.46
CA LYS A 425 -7.45 0.50 -43.08
C LYS A 425 -8.14 -0.43 -42.08
N SER A 426 -9.46 -0.32 -41.88
CA SER A 426 -10.20 -1.02 -40.81
C SER A 426 -9.60 -0.80 -39.41
N LEU A 427 -9.18 0.42 -39.13
CA LEU A 427 -8.50 0.78 -37.89
C LEU A 427 -9.46 0.77 -36.70
N SER A 428 -8.90 0.63 -35.51
CA SER A 428 -9.59 0.84 -34.25
C SER A 428 -8.88 1.89 -33.41
N PHE A 429 -9.61 2.59 -32.55
CA PHE A 429 -9.09 3.67 -31.71
C PHE A 429 -9.54 3.48 -30.27
N SER A 430 -8.66 3.72 -29.30
CA SER A 430 -9.00 3.78 -27.88
C SER A 430 -8.32 4.94 -27.17
N ARG A 431 -8.97 5.44 -26.12
CA ARG A 431 -8.44 6.47 -25.23
C ARG A 431 -8.61 6.03 -23.78
N PRO A 432 -7.74 5.12 -23.28
CA PRO A 432 -7.91 4.53 -21.97
C PRO A 432 -7.50 5.47 -20.84
N VAL A 433 -8.16 5.31 -19.69
CA VAL A 433 -7.80 5.96 -18.43
C VAL A 433 -7.37 4.87 -17.46
N VAL A 434 -6.18 4.99 -16.86
CA VAL A 434 -5.60 3.94 -16.02
C VAL A 434 -6.54 3.49 -14.90
N PHE A 435 -7.31 4.40 -14.31
CA PHE A 435 -8.22 4.12 -13.20
C PHE A 435 -9.35 3.14 -13.57
N ASP A 436 -9.79 3.13 -14.82
CA ASP A 436 -10.82 2.18 -15.28
C ASP A 436 -10.29 0.74 -15.28
N TYR A 437 -8.97 0.56 -15.49
CA TYR A 437 -8.30 -0.74 -15.57
C TYR A 437 -7.87 -1.29 -14.20
N VAL A 438 -8.09 -0.54 -13.13
CA VAL A 438 -7.80 -0.94 -11.74
C VAL A 438 -8.99 -0.71 -10.81
N SER A 439 -10.19 -0.45 -11.37
CA SER A 439 -11.38 -0.06 -10.62
C SER A 439 -12.05 -1.23 -9.87
N ALA A 440 -11.88 -2.46 -10.34
CA ALA A 440 -12.49 -3.61 -9.67
C ALA A 440 -11.64 -4.09 -8.47
N PRO A 441 -12.27 -4.61 -7.40
CA PRO A 441 -11.56 -5.09 -6.23
C PRO A 441 -10.43 -6.07 -6.59
N GLY A 442 -9.24 -5.83 -6.05
CA GLY A 442 -8.05 -6.67 -6.26
C GLY A 442 -7.27 -6.40 -7.56
N GLN A 443 -7.86 -5.78 -8.58
CA GLN A 443 -7.17 -5.56 -9.86
C GLN A 443 -5.90 -4.73 -9.74
N LEU A 444 -5.93 -3.68 -8.90
CA LEU A 444 -4.73 -2.88 -8.64
C LEU A 444 -3.58 -3.74 -8.09
N ALA A 445 -3.88 -4.60 -7.12
CA ALA A 445 -2.90 -5.47 -6.48
C ALA A 445 -2.35 -6.50 -7.48
N ASP A 446 -3.22 -7.13 -8.28
CA ASP A 446 -2.81 -8.10 -9.30
C ASP A 446 -1.89 -7.50 -10.36
N ARG A 447 -2.21 -6.28 -10.83
CA ARG A 447 -1.36 -5.55 -11.79
C ARG A 447 -0.04 -5.12 -11.17
N ALA A 448 -0.08 -4.57 -9.96
CA ALA A 448 1.12 -4.19 -9.24
C ALA A 448 2.04 -5.40 -9.06
N GLN A 449 1.49 -6.57 -8.72
CA GLN A 449 2.26 -7.80 -8.60
C GLN A 449 2.91 -8.22 -9.92
N ARG A 450 2.22 -8.10 -11.07
CA ARG A 450 2.84 -8.36 -12.38
C ARG A 450 3.98 -7.41 -12.69
N VAL A 451 3.82 -6.13 -12.37
CA VAL A 451 4.89 -5.11 -12.51
C VAL A 451 6.09 -5.46 -11.64
N TRP A 452 5.87 -5.86 -10.38
CA TRP A 452 6.95 -6.26 -9.47
C TRP A 452 7.66 -7.53 -9.94
N ASN A 453 6.91 -8.51 -10.44
CA ASN A 453 7.50 -9.72 -11.02
C ASN A 453 8.33 -9.39 -12.26
N ALA A 454 7.82 -8.56 -13.18
CA ALA A 454 8.57 -8.13 -14.36
C ALA A 454 9.86 -7.39 -13.98
N LEU A 455 9.86 -6.61 -12.90
CA LEU A 455 11.06 -5.96 -12.39
C LEU A 455 12.04 -6.96 -11.76
N ALA A 456 11.54 -7.89 -10.94
CA ALA A 456 12.35 -8.92 -10.29
C ALA A 456 13.01 -9.87 -11.30
N ASP A 457 12.28 -10.24 -12.36
CA ASP A 457 12.75 -11.10 -13.45
C ASP A 457 13.67 -10.36 -14.43
N GLY A 458 13.88 -9.06 -14.25
CA GLY A 458 14.71 -8.22 -15.13
C GLY A 458 14.10 -7.95 -16.50
N VAL A 459 12.81 -8.26 -16.69
CA VAL A 459 12.04 -7.96 -17.91
C VAL A 459 11.94 -6.45 -18.12
N ILE A 460 11.62 -5.73 -17.04
CA ILE A 460 11.74 -4.27 -16.99
C ILE A 460 12.90 -3.89 -16.07
N LYS A 461 13.61 -2.81 -16.42
CA LYS A 461 14.75 -2.32 -15.64
C LYS A 461 14.28 -1.36 -14.57
N ARG A 462 15.04 -1.31 -13.47
CA ARG A 462 14.88 -0.24 -12.47
C ARG A 462 15.06 1.12 -13.16
N PRO A 463 14.14 2.08 -12.97
CA PRO A 463 14.23 3.36 -13.63
C PRO A 463 15.42 4.17 -13.08
N VAL A 464 16.00 5.01 -13.92
CA VAL A 464 16.84 6.11 -13.45
C VAL A 464 15.92 7.14 -12.82
N ILE A 465 16.18 7.51 -11.56
CA ILE A 465 15.33 8.37 -10.76
C ILE A 465 16.05 9.68 -10.45
N GLU A 466 15.51 10.79 -10.94
CA GLU A 466 15.89 12.14 -10.55
C GLU A 466 15.00 12.57 -9.35
N ARG A 467 15.62 12.90 -8.22
CA ARG A 467 14.92 13.20 -6.96
C ARG A 467 14.91 14.70 -6.70
N PHE A 468 13.75 15.22 -6.32
CA PHE A 468 13.56 16.61 -5.89
C PHE A 468 12.94 16.62 -4.51
N SER A 469 13.21 17.62 -3.67
CA SER A 469 12.42 17.80 -2.45
C SER A 469 10.96 18.13 -2.81
N LEU A 470 10.01 17.83 -1.92
CA LEU A 470 8.62 18.23 -2.09
C LEU A 470 8.48 19.73 -2.40
N GLU A 471 9.22 20.59 -1.71
CA GLU A 471 9.22 22.05 -1.92
C GLU A 471 9.71 22.46 -3.32
N SER A 472 10.50 21.61 -3.97
CA SER A 472 11.06 21.84 -5.30
C SER A 472 10.16 21.33 -6.43
N ALA A 473 8.88 21.03 -6.16
CA ALA A 473 7.93 20.51 -7.15
C ALA A 473 7.82 21.39 -8.41
N ALA A 474 7.89 22.72 -8.27
CA ALA A 474 7.92 23.64 -9.41
C ALA A 474 9.11 23.38 -10.35
N GLN A 475 10.31 23.15 -9.79
CA GLN A 475 11.51 22.84 -10.58
C GLN A 475 11.38 21.46 -11.24
N ALA A 476 10.85 20.47 -10.52
CA ALA A 476 10.63 19.13 -11.05
C ALA A 476 9.63 19.13 -12.22
N HIS A 477 8.57 19.94 -12.13
CA HIS A 477 7.62 20.15 -13.23
C HIS A 477 8.27 20.84 -14.43
N ALA A 478 9.02 21.92 -14.22
CA ALA A 478 9.75 22.60 -15.29
C ALA A 478 10.74 21.64 -15.99
N ARG A 479 11.42 20.79 -15.20
CA ARG A 479 12.31 19.73 -15.70
C ARG A 479 11.56 18.73 -16.57
N LEU A 480 10.39 18.25 -16.14
CA LEU A 480 9.56 17.32 -16.91
C LEU A 480 9.08 17.96 -18.23
N GLU A 481 8.59 19.20 -18.18
CA GLU A 481 8.04 19.92 -19.34
C GLU A 481 9.10 20.32 -20.36
N SER A 482 10.35 20.53 -19.93
CA SER A 482 11.48 20.80 -20.84
C SER A 482 11.79 19.65 -21.81
N ARG A 483 11.20 18.46 -21.58
CA ARG A 483 11.50 17.21 -22.29
C ARG A 483 12.99 16.82 -22.21
N GLY A 484 13.74 17.39 -21.28
CA GLY A 484 15.17 17.12 -21.07
C GLY A 484 15.45 15.95 -20.11
N SER A 485 14.44 15.43 -19.42
CA SER A 485 14.59 14.28 -18.53
C SER A 485 14.69 12.96 -19.29
N VAL A 486 15.37 12.00 -18.65
CA VAL A 486 15.43 10.59 -19.04
C VAL A 486 15.03 9.79 -17.81
N GLY A 487 14.08 8.87 -17.95
CA GLY A 487 13.56 8.09 -16.82
C GLY A 487 12.46 8.80 -16.03
N ALA A 488 12.44 8.60 -14.72
CA ALA A 488 11.39 9.04 -13.82
C ALA A 488 11.87 10.17 -12.89
N LEU A 489 10.93 11.05 -12.52
CA LEU A 489 11.14 12.05 -11.48
C LEU A 489 10.27 11.70 -10.28
N VAL A 490 10.81 11.90 -9.08
CA VAL A 490 10.08 11.73 -7.83
C VAL A 490 10.31 12.91 -6.90
N LEU A 491 9.31 13.24 -6.09
CA LEU A 491 9.48 14.12 -4.94
C LEU A 491 9.78 13.27 -3.70
N VAL A 492 10.72 13.72 -2.88
CA VAL A 492 11.02 13.13 -1.57
C VAL A 492 10.60 14.08 -0.45
N THR A 493 10.15 13.52 0.66
CA THR A 493 9.50 14.23 1.78
C THR A 493 10.21 14.01 3.10
#